data_AF-A0AAN0J566-F1
#
_entry.id   AF-A0AAN0J566-F1
#
_cell.length_a   1.000
_cell.length_b   1.000
_cell.length_c   1.000
_cell.angle_alpha   90.00
_cell.angle_beta   90.00
_cell.angle_gamma   90.00
#
_symmetry.space_group_name_H-M   'P 1'
#
loop_
_entity.id
_entity.type
_entity.pdbx_description
1 polymer ?
#
loop_
_entity_poly.entity_id
_entity_poly.type
_entity_poly.pdbx_seq_one_letter_code
_entity_poly.pdbx_strand_id
1 'polypeptide(L)'
;MDQYEDINSSISTSIANYNVDVLQKVNELILTELTQGHASQQQHEEVKQTEKKEDEKIQEKPLRKDTSWRDMSQASVVDLIIISSYGGELAPSIDVCPKQTDNEMAYSVSGNSILARKELESLIDFYGKNKIIQLREVCPDWTGVQVSRDEQMDRIKRFFVSCQERESELAVLHYTGHGEKGTGNWCFKDGVITFEDIFGFYMDCMRGKRLTVISDCSYAGNWIRDCVKKLDEIGIPSCGHHTREHGILLRIFASCKENEESTFMAYTKEGMGNGKYFSKKLSSGQTSIYGDFREIRCSKADLPCEINSSWNDRFYAKPFVYLVRGKDRGRKAWHYVLVDEDKLESFKSQVASGDIDLSKYGKILHSGWGKDPPKDLVRRMDLKYLPTVDPDE
;
A
#
# COMPACT_ATOMS: atom_id res chain seq x y z
N MET A 1 -40.54 -32.39 -10.38
CA MET A 1 -39.16 -32.10 -9.91
C MET A 1 -38.16 -32.20 -11.06
N ASP A 2 -38.47 -32.97 -12.10
CA ASP A 2 -37.51 -33.28 -13.19
C ASP A 2 -37.32 -32.20 -14.27
N GLN A 3 -38.10 -31.11 -14.27
CA GLN A 3 -37.90 -29.99 -15.22
C GLN A 3 -36.93 -28.90 -14.74
N TYR A 4 -36.52 -28.94 -13.46
CA TYR A 4 -35.58 -27.96 -12.89
C TYR A 4 -34.10 -28.40 -13.00
N GLU A 5 -33.82 -29.69 -13.17
CA GLU A 5 -32.44 -30.19 -13.33
C GLU A 5 -31.89 -29.95 -14.74
N ASP A 6 -32.73 -30.04 -15.77
CA ASP A 6 -32.33 -29.83 -17.17
C ASP A 6 -31.95 -28.37 -17.48
N ILE A 7 -32.59 -27.39 -16.83
CA ILE A 7 -32.27 -25.97 -17.01
C ILE A 7 -30.90 -25.63 -16.40
N ASN A 8 -30.58 -26.19 -15.23
CA ASN A 8 -29.30 -25.96 -14.56
C ASN A 8 -28.13 -26.62 -15.30
N SER A 9 -28.33 -27.81 -15.89
CA SER A 9 -27.33 -28.48 -16.73
C SER A 9 -27.00 -27.67 -18.00
N SER A 10 -28.04 -27.13 -18.65
CA SER A 10 -27.88 -26.35 -19.88
C SER A 10 -27.22 -24.98 -19.64
N ILE A 11 -27.56 -24.31 -18.52
CA ILE A 11 -26.90 -23.05 -18.11
C ILE A 11 -25.44 -23.28 -17.71
N SER A 12 -25.15 -24.36 -16.97
CA SER A 12 -23.77 -24.70 -16.56
C SER A 12 -22.87 -24.98 -17.77
N THR A 13 -23.40 -25.69 -18.77
CA THR A 13 -22.69 -26.00 -20.02
C THR A 13 -22.47 -24.75 -20.89
N SER A 14 -23.46 -23.85 -20.96
CA SER A 14 -23.30 -22.56 -21.66
C SER A 14 -22.28 -21.63 -20.96
N ILE A 15 -22.21 -21.63 -19.63
CA ILE A 15 -21.23 -20.84 -18.88
C ILE A 15 -19.81 -21.41 -19.03
N ALA A 16 -19.67 -22.74 -19.01
CA ALA A 16 -18.38 -23.41 -19.24
C ALA A 16 -17.84 -23.13 -20.65
N ASN A 17 -18.69 -23.22 -21.68
CA ASN A 17 -18.28 -22.96 -23.06
C ASN A 17 -17.98 -21.47 -23.32
N TYR A 18 -18.69 -20.55 -22.64
CA TYR A 18 -18.39 -19.11 -22.72
C TYR A 18 -17.04 -18.77 -22.07
N ASN A 19 -16.66 -19.44 -20.97
CA ASN A 19 -15.38 -19.23 -20.31
C ASN A 19 -14.18 -19.71 -21.16
N VAL A 20 -14.32 -20.79 -21.92
CA VAL A 20 -13.26 -21.27 -22.83
C VAL A 20 -13.07 -20.29 -23.99
N ASP A 21 -14.15 -19.80 -24.60
CA ASP A 21 -14.10 -18.91 -25.76
C ASP A 21 -13.50 -17.54 -25.43
N VAL A 22 -13.75 -17.02 -24.23
CA VAL A 22 -13.18 -15.75 -23.75
C VAL A 22 -11.70 -15.90 -23.38
N LEU A 23 -11.33 -16.98 -22.67
CA LEU A 23 -9.92 -17.24 -22.35
C LEU A 23 -9.09 -17.51 -23.61
N GLN A 24 -9.67 -18.17 -24.60
CA GLN A 24 -9.04 -18.43 -25.89
C GLN A 24 -8.87 -17.14 -26.69
N LYS A 25 -9.86 -16.23 -26.70
CA LYS A 25 -9.74 -14.90 -27.33
C LYS A 25 -8.72 -14.00 -26.64
N VAL A 26 -8.64 -14.03 -25.31
CA VAL A 26 -7.62 -13.27 -24.55
C VAL A 26 -6.23 -13.83 -24.83
N ASN A 27 -6.06 -15.16 -24.86
CA ASN A 27 -4.78 -15.77 -25.21
C ASN A 27 -4.39 -15.51 -26.68
N GLU A 28 -5.34 -15.51 -27.63
CA GLU A 28 -5.08 -15.17 -29.03
C GLU A 28 -4.70 -13.69 -29.22
N LEU A 29 -5.33 -12.77 -28.48
CA LEU A 29 -4.94 -11.35 -28.46
C LEU A 29 -3.51 -11.17 -27.93
N ILE A 30 -3.18 -11.83 -26.82
CA ILE A 30 -1.83 -11.80 -26.23
C ILE A 30 -0.79 -12.39 -27.20
N LEU A 31 -1.09 -13.53 -27.83
CA LEU A 31 -0.19 -14.16 -28.80
C LEU A 31 -0.02 -13.33 -30.09
N THR A 32 -1.06 -12.64 -30.54
CA THR A 32 -1.02 -11.75 -31.72
C THR A 32 -0.18 -10.52 -31.44
N GLU A 33 -0.26 -9.93 -30.24
CA GLU A 33 0.60 -8.81 -29.84
C GLU A 33 2.06 -9.22 -29.67
N LEU A 34 2.32 -10.42 -29.13
CA LEU A 34 3.68 -10.96 -29.00
C LEU A 34 4.33 -11.28 -30.35
N THR A 35 3.57 -11.82 -31.31
CA THR A 35 4.07 -12.11 -32.66
C THR A 35 4.26 -10.84 -33.51
N GLN A 36 3.41 -9.82 -33.35
CA GLN A 36 3.59 -8.51 -34.00
C GLN A 36 4.74 -7.68 -33.38
N GLY A 37 5.02 -7.86 -32.09
CA GLY A 37 6.20 -7.30 -31.41
C GLY A 37 7.51 -7.93 -31.88
N HIS A 38 7.54 -9.24 -32.14
CA HIS A 38 8.73 -9.94 -32.64
C HIS A 38 8.98 -9.73 -34.15
N ALA A 39 7.93 -9.58 -34.96
CA ALA A 39 8.07 -9.34 -36.40
C ALA A 39 8.59 -7.93 -36.74
N SER A 40 8.44 -6.95 -35.84
CA SER A 40 8.88 -5.57 -36.04
C SER A 40 10.30 -5.28 -35.51
N GLN A 41 10.91 -6.20 -34.75
CA GLN A 41 12.29 -6.08 -34.26
C GLN A 41 13.33 -6.87 -35.09
N GLN A 42 12.92 -7.71 -36.05
CA GLN A 42 13.83 -8.48 -36.91
C GLN A 42 14.11 -7.87 -38.31
N GLN A 43 13.70 -6.63 -38.59
CA GLN A 43 13.98 -5.97 -39.88
C GLN A 43 14.74 -4.64 -39.82
N HIS A 44 15.38 -4.31 -38.69
CA HIS A 44 16.19 -3.09 -38.61
C HIS A 44 17.58 -3.23 -37.95
N GLU A 45 18.10 -4.46 -37.82
CA GLU A 45 19.45 -4.73 -37.30
C GLU A 45 20.24 -5.73 -38.17
N GLU A 46 20.17 -5.56 -39.48
CA GLU A 46 21.26 -5.97 -40.37
C GLU A 46 21.59 -4.77 -41.27
N VAL A 47 22.88 -4.54 -41.52
CA VAL A 47 23.46 -3.35 -42.19
C VAL A 47 23.77 -2.16 -41.27
N LYS A 48 24.76 -2.33 -40.40
CA LYS A 48 25.97 -1.46 -40.31
C LYS A 48 26.91 -1.94 -39.20
N GLN A 49 27.64 -3.01 -39.49
CA GLN A 49 28.95 -3.25 -38.89
C GLN A 49 29.97 -3.44 -40.01
N THR A 50 30.71 -2.38 -40.33
CA THR A 50 32.11 -2.52 -40.69
C THR A 50 32.84 -1.21 -40.40
N GLU A 51 33.92 -1.34 -39.63
CA GLU A 51 35.05 -0.42 -39.52
C GLU A 51 34.92 0.83 -38.64
N LYS A 52 35.20 0.66 -37.35
CA LYS A 52 36.41 1.29 -36.77
C LYS A 52 36.81 0.65 -35.44
N LYS A 53 38.04 0.14 -35.43
CA LYS A 53 38.78 -0.37 -34.28
C LYS A 53 39.25 0.76 -33.35
N GLU A 54 39.48 0.36 -32.10
CA GLU A 54 40.50 0.86 -31.17
C GLU A 54 40.33 2.28 -30.64
N ASP A 55 39.74 2.37 -29.44
CA ASP A 55 40.40 2.91 -28.24
C ASP A 55 39.45 2.72 -27.04
N GLU A 56 39.64 1.65 -26.27
CA GLU A 56 38.99 1.43 -24.98
C GLU A 56 39.54 2.44 -23.95
N LYS A 57 39.01 3.66 -23.99
CA LYS A 57 38.89 4.47 -22.79
C LYS A 57 37.74 3.90 -21.97
N ILE A 58 38.08 3.28 -20.85
CA ILE A 58 37.18 3.12 -19.71
C ILE A 58 36.74 4.54 -19.31
N GLN A 59 35.66 5.02 -19.92
CA GLN A 59 34.91 6.13 -19.37
C GLN A 59 34.21 5.55 -18.15
N GLU A 60 34.75 5.84 -16.97
CA GLU A 60 33.98 5.79 -15.74
C GLU A 60 32.64 6.45 -16.03
N LYS A 61 31.56 5.66 -16.00
CA LYS A 61 30.20 6.22 -16.01
C LYS A 61 30.21 7.28 -14.91
N PRO A 62 29.84 8.55 -15.21
CA PRO A 62 29.87 9.59 -14.21
C PRO A 62 29.09 9.08 -13.00
N LEU A 63 29.76 9.00 -11.85
CA LEU A 63 29.14 8.71 -10.57
C LEU A 63 27.88 9.56 -10.54
N ARG A 64 26.70 8.94 -10.52
CA ARG A 64 25.42 9.67 -10.45
C ARG A 64 25.62 10.70 -9.36
N LYS A 65 25.53 12.00 -9.73
CA LYS A 65 25.60 13.11 -8.77
C LYS A 65 24.78 12.67 -7.58
N ASP A 66 25.39 12.69 -6.39
CA ASP A 66 24.76 12.36 -5.12
C ASP A 66 23.45 13.13 -5.02
N THR A 67 22.38 12.53 -5.52
CA THR A 67 21.03 13.04 -5.34
C THR A 67 20.85 12.84 -3.86
N SER A 68 20.71 13.95 -3.12
CA SER A 68 20.50 13.88 -1.68
C SER A 68 19.45 12.81 -1.43
N TRP A 69 19.59 12.01 -0.37
CA TRP A 69 18.65 10.94 -0.05
C TRP A 69 17.17 11.41 -0.12
N ARG A 70 16.89 12.71 -0.06
CA ARG A 70 15.58 13.34 -0.20
C ARG A 70 14.96 13.21 -1.59
N ASP A 71 15.77 13.12 -2.64
CA ASP A 71 15.32 13.12 -4.03
C ASP A 71 15.24 11.69 -4.55
N MET A 72 14.11 11.02 -4.29
CA MET A 72 13.79 9.82 -5.07
C MET A 72 13.34 10.26 -6.45
N SER A 73 14.13 9.97 -7.47
CA SER A 73 13.70 10.15 -8.85
C SER A 73 12.39 9.40 -9.08
N GLN A 74 11.50 9.99 -9.86
CA GLN A 74 10.34 9.26 -10.35
C GLN A 74 10.81 7.98 -11.05
N ALA A 75 10.10 6.88 -10.81
CA ALA A 75 10.42 5.62 -11.44
C ALA A 75 10.23 5.75 -12.95
N SER A 76 11.28 5.43 -13.71
CA SER A 76 11.21 5.42 -15.18
C SER A 76 10.52 4.15 -15.71
N VAL A 77 10.66 3.05 -14.99
CA VAL A 77 10.05 1.75 -15.28
C VAL A 77 9.45 1.16 -14.01
N VAL A 78 8.17 0.81 -14.09
CA VAL A 78 7.40 0.23 -12.99
C VAL A 78 6.87 -1.14 -13.42
N ASP A 79 7.25 -2.18 -12.71
CA ASP A 79 6.67 -3.52 -12.89
C ASP A 79 5.44 -3.67 -12.00
N LEU A 80 4.36 -4.20 -12.55
CA LEU A 80 3.09 -4.40 -11.84
C LEU A 80 2.59 -5.83 -11.99
N ILE A 81 2.14 -6.42 -10.87
CA ILE A 81 1.26 -7.59 -10.87
C ILE A 81 -0.06 -7.23 -10.18
N ILE A 82 -1.17 -7.70 -10.75
CA ILE A 82 -2.50 -7.58 -10.15
C ILE A 82 -2.95 -8.96 -9.70
N ILE A 83 -3.33 -9.09 -8.43
CA ILE A 83 -3.86 -10.30 -7.84
C ILE A 83 -5.28 -9.99 -7.39
N SER A 84 -6.24 -10.80 -7.85
CA SER A 84 -7.58 -10.74 -7.30
C SER A 84 -7.89 -11.94 -6.41
N SER A 85 -8.86 -11.79 -5.51
CA SER A 85 -9.47 -12.90 -4.78
C SER A 85 -10.91 -12.62 -4.36
N TYR A 86 -11.84 -13.26 -5.08
CA TYR A 86 -13.29 -13.16 -4.87
C TYR A 86 -13.96 -14.55 -4.90
N GLY A 87 -13.20 -15.60 -4.58
CA GLY A 87 -13.71 -16.96 -4.50
C GLY A 87 -14.75 -17.13 -3.39
N GLY A 88 -15.85 -17.83 -3.67
CA GLY A 88 -16.95 -18.03 -2.71
C GLY A 88 -16.73 -19.17 -1.72
N GLU A 89 -15.91 -20.17 -2.05
CA GLU A 89 -15.62 -21.33 -1.19
C GLU A 89 -14.26 -21.13 -0.52
N LEU A 90 -14.27 -20.51 0.66
CA LEU A 90 -13.08 -20.28 1.48
C LEU A 90 -13.07 -21.27 2.65
N ALA A 91 -11.88 -21.69 3.10
CA ALA A 91 -11.74 -22.62 4.21
C ALA A 91 -12.47 -22.09 5.46
N PRO A 92 -13.24 -22.93 6.19
CA PRO A 92 -14.03 -22.48 7.36
C PRO A 92 -13.21 -21.86 8.50
N SER A 93 -11.88 -22.07 8.50
CA SER A 93 -10.96 -21.48 9.47
C SER A 93 -10.64 -20.00 9.20
N ILE A 94 -11.00 -19.47 8.02
CA ILE A 94 -10.70 -18.09 7.64
C ILE A 94 -11.94 -17.24 7.97
N ASP A 95 -11.78 -16.25 8.85
CA ASP A 95 -12.85 -15.28 9.15
C ASP A 95 -12.85 -14.19 8.08
N VAL A 96 -13.54 -14.46 6.98
CA VAL A 96 -13.51 -13.63 5.78
C VAL A 96 -14.47 -12.45 5.93
N CYS A 97 -13.97 -11.25 5.67
CA CYS A 97 -14.80 -10.07 5.45
C CYS A 97 -14.82 -9.72 3.95
N PRO A 98 -15.93 -10.02 3.25
CA PRO A 98 -16.03 -9.70 1.83
C PRO A 98 -16.09 -8.19 1.60
N LYS A 99 -15.86 -7.77 0.34
CA LYS A 99 -16.14 -6.38 -0.04
C LYS A 99 -17.64 -6.14 -0.02
N GLN A 100 -18.03 -4.99 0.50
CA GLN A 100 -19.39 -4.49 0.49
C GLN A 100 -19.81 -4.05 -0.92
N THR A 101 -21.13 -4.08 -1.15
CA THR A 101 -21.76 -3.71 -2.40
C THR A 101 -23.13 -3.11 -2.12
N ASP A 102 -23.42 -1.97 -2.73
CA ASP A 102 -24.73 -1.32 -2.61
C ASP A 102 -25.77 -1.94 -3.56
N ASN A 103 -25.36 -2.89 -4.39
CA ASN A 103 -26.21 -3.49 -5.42
C ASN A 103 -26.83 -4.79 -4.92
N GLU A 104 -28.16 -4.81 -4.75
CA GLU A 104 -28.92 -5.99 -4.32
C GLU A 104 -28.72 -7.22 -5.23
N MET A 105 -28.36 -7.03 -6.51
CA MET A 105 -28.05 -8.15 -7.41
C MET A 105 -26.74 -8.89 -7.05
N ALA A 106 -25.87 -8.27 -6.26
CA ALA A 106 -24.57 -8.81 -5.90
C ALA A 106 -24.62 -9.94 -4.86
N TYR A 107 -25.75 -10.12 -4.16
CA TYR A 107 -25.91 -11.22 -3.19
C TYR A 107 -25.98 -12.60 -3.85
N SER A 108 -26.07 -12.66 -5.18
CA SER A 108 -25.91 -13.91 -5.93
C SER A 108 -24.44 -14.21 -6.23
N VAL A 109 -24.06 -15.48 -6.26
CA VAL A 109 -22.71 -15.94 -6.65
C VAL A 109 -22.30 -15.40 -8.03
N SER A 110 -23.25 -15.35 -8.96
CA SER A 110 -23.05 -14.77 -10.30
C SER A 110 -22.86 -13.25 -10.24
N GLY A 111 -23.60 -12.54 -9.38
CA GLY A 111 -23.46 -11.10 -9.18
C GLY A 111 -22.07 -10.69 -8.67
N ASN A 112 -21.55 -11.38 -7.65
CA ASN A 112 -20.20 -11.13 -7.12
C ASN A 112 -19.11 -11.37 -8.18
N SER A 113 -19.24 -12.45 -8.97
CA SER A 113 -18.28 -12.74 -10.05
C SER A 113 -18.27 -11.65 -11.13
N ILE A 114 -19.44 -11.06 -11.44
CA ILE A 114 -19.54 -9.94 -12.38
C ILE A 114 -18.87 -8.67 -11.83
N LEU A 115 -19.07 -8.36 -10.55
CA LEU A 115 -18.45 -7.20 -9.91
C LEU A 115 -16.93 -7.35 -9.82
N ALA A 116 -16.44 -8.53 -9.43
CA ALA A 116 -15.02 -8.87 -9.40
C ALA A 116 -14.34 -8.64 -10.76
N ARG A 117 -14.97 -9.11 -11.85
CA ARG A 117 -14.46 -8.89 -13.21
C ARG A 117 -14.42 -7.42 -13.58
N LYS A 118 -15.50 -6.67 -13.31
CA LYS A 118 -15.55 -5.23 -13.58
C LYS A 118 -14.50 -4.45 -12.82
N GLU A 119 -14.24 -4.80 -11.56
CA GLU A 119 -13.19 -4.19 -10.75
C GLU A 119 -11.80 -4.48 -11.36
N LEU A 120 -11.53 -5.74 -11.73
CA LEU A 120 -10.28 -6.13 -12.37
C LEU A 120 -10.06 -5.45 -13.73
N GLU A 121 -11.08 -5.40 -14.59
CA GLU A 121 -11.05 -4.69 -15.87
C GLU A 121 -10.77 -3.20 -15.67
N SER A 122 -11.39 -2.58 -14.66
CA SER A 122 -11.15 -1.16 -14.33
C SER A 122 -9.72 -0.90 -13.88
N LEU A 123 -9.10 -1.84 -13.14
CA LEU A 123 -7.70 -1.75 -12.75
C LEU A 123 -6.77 -1.88 -13.95
N ILE A 124 -7.02 -2.85 -14.84
CA ILE A 124 -6.24 -3.05 -16.06
C ILE A 124 -6.30 -1.78 -16.93
N ASP A 125 -7.50 -1.22 -17.15
CA ASP A 125 -7.68 0.02 -17.90
C ASP A 125 -6.99 1.22 -17.22
N PHE A 126 -7.07 1.34 -15.89
CA PHE A 126 -6.39 2.39 -15.14
C PHE A 126 -4.86 2.34 -15.37
N TYR A 127 -4.27 1.15 -15.22
CA TYR A 127 -2.82 1.00 -15.36
C TYR A 127 -2.34 1.04 -16.81
N GLY A 128 -3.13 0.51 -17.76
CA GLY A 128 -2.80 0.51 -19.20
C GLY A 128 -2.69 1.90 -19.81
N LYS A 129 -3.30 2.91 -19.20
CA LYS A 129 -3.15 4.32 -19.62
C LYS A 129 -1.76 4.90 -19.32
N ASN A 130 -1.00 4.29 -18.41
CA ASN A 130 0.30 4.80 -17.99
C ASN A 130 1.45 4.02 -18.63
N LYS A 131 2.14 4.67 -19.58
CA LYS A 131 3.23 4.07 -20.37
C LYS A 131 4.45 3.64 -19.54
N ILE A 132 4.63 4.16 -18.31
CA ILE A 132 5.75 3.76 -17.45
C ILE A 132 5.48 2.44 -16.73
N ILE A 133 4.21 2.00 -16.68
CA ILE A 133 3.76 0.81 -15.97
C ILE A 133 3.74 -0.37 -16.94
N GLN A 134 4.50 -1.40 -16.61
CA GLN A 134 4.56 -2.66 -17.32
C GLN A 134 3.76 -3.68 -16.52
N LEU A 135 2.50 -3.88 -16.91
CA LEU A 135 1.64 -4.92 -16.35
C LEU A 135 2.22 -6.29 -16.76
N ARG A 136 2.77 -7.01 -15.79
CA ARG A 136 3.47 -8.29 -16.01
C ARG A 136 2.53 -9.48 -15.97
N GLU A 137 1.61 -9.48 -15.01
CA GLU A 137 0.69 -10.58 -14.81
C GLU A 137 -0.60 -10.07 -14.16
N VAL A 138 -1.71 -10.74 -14.51
CA VAL A 138 -3.01 -10.59 -13.88
C VAL A 138 -3.43 -11.98 -13.38
N CYS A 139 -3.67 -12.10 -12.09
CA CYS A 139 -4.00 -13.36 -11.42
C CYS A 139 -5.47 -13.33 -10.98
N PRO A 140 -6.42 -13.70 -11.86
CA PRO A 140 -7.82 -13.74 -11.51
C PRO A 140 -8.13 -14.88 -10.53
N ASP A 141 -8.86 -14.59 -9.46
CA ASP A 141 -9.48 -15.58 -8.59
C ASP A 141 -10.93 -15.17 -8.27
N TRP A 142 -11.86 -16.02 -8.69
CA TRP A 142 -13.29 -15.96 -8.41
C TRP A 142 -13.88 -17.37 -8.54
N THR A 143 -15.16 -17.53 -8.22
CA THR A 143 -15.87 -18.83 -8.29
C THR A 143 -15.63 -19.55 -9.63
N GLY A 144 -15.12 -20.78 -9.57
CA GLY A 144 -14.75 -21.59 -10.74
C GLY A 144 -13.32 -21.39 -11.27
N VAL A 145 -12.58 -20.39 -10.78
CA VAL A 145 -11.17 -20.09 -11.14
C VAL A 145 -10.35 -19.86 -9.86
N GLN A 146 -10.68 -20.56 -8.77
CA GLN A 146 -10.06 -20.31 -7.46
C GLN A 146 -8.63 -20.85 -7.37
N VAL A 147 -7.74 -20.02 -6.86
CA VAL A 147 -6.32 -20.29 -6.73
C VAL A 147 -5.98 -20.52 -5.26
N SER A 148 -5.00 -21.38 -4.97
CA SER A 148 -4.55 -21.56 -3.59
C SER A 148 -3.69 -20.39 -3.13
N ARG A 149 -3.63 -20.21 -1.81
CA ARG A 149 -2.71 -19.31 -1.13
C ARG A 149 -1.27 -19.55 -1.59
N ASP A 150 -0.83 -20.80 -1.64
CA ASP A 150 0.55 -21.15 -1.98
C ASP A 150 0.87 -20.90 -3.46
N GLU A 151 -0.07 -21.18 -4.37
CA GLU A 151 0.13 -20.88 -5.79
C GLU A 151 0.22 -19.37 -6.02
N GLN A 152 -0.61 -18.56 -5.35
CA GLN A 152 -0.51 -17.10 -5.42
C GLN A 152 0.80 -16.59 -4.83
N MET A 153 1.22 -17.14 -3.69
CA MET A 153 2.49 -16.78 -3.09
C MET A 153 3.67 -17.11 -4.04
N ASP A 154 3.63 -18.23 -4.75
CA ASP A 154 4.67 -18.59 -5.72
C ASP A 154 4.70 -17.67 -6.95
N ARG A 155 3.55 -17.13 -7.38
CA ARG A 155 3.49 -16.08 -8.40
C ARG A 155 4.15 -14.79 -7.91
N ILE A 156 3.84 -14.35 -6.69
CA ILE A 156 4.47 -13.17 -6.07
C ILE A 156 5.99 -13.36 -5.96
N LYS A 157 6.43 -14.55 -5.53
CA LYS A 157 7.87 -14.85 -5.41
C LYS A 157 8.58 -14.74 -6.75
N ARG A 158 8.03 -15.36 -7.81
CA ARG A 158 8.58 -15.25 -9.17
C ARG A 158 8.59 -13.80 -9.67
N PHE A 159 7.55 -13.04 -9.37
CA PHE A 159 7.49 -11.62 -9.70
C PHE A 159 8.63 -10.85 -9.04
N PHE A 160 8.87 -11.01 -7.74
CA PHE A 160 9.96 -10.33 -7.02
C PHE A 160 11.34 -10.73 -7.56
N VAL A 161 11.59 -12.01 -7.79
CA VAL A 161 12.86 -12.47 -8.40
C VAL A 161 13.08 -11.81 -9.76
N SER A 162 12.05 -11.76 -10.61
CA SER A 162 12.16 -11.11 -11.92
C SER A 162 12.38 -9.60 -11.83
N CYS A 163 11.80 -8.90 -10.85
CA CYS A 163 12.05 -7.47 -10.64
C CYS A 163 13.48 -7.18 -10.18
N GLN A 164 14.11 -8.12 -9.46
CA GLN A 164 15.51 -8.02 -9.05
C GLN A 164 16.46 -8.12 -10.24
N GLU A 165 16.19 -9.04 -11.17
CA GLU A 165 16.98 -9.28 -12.38
C GLU A 165 16.81 -8.18 -13.44
N ARG A 166 15.64 -7.53 -13.45
CA ARG A 166 15.33 -6.46 -14.41
C ARG A 166 15.82 -5.09 -13.96
N GLU A 167 15.92 -4.17 -14.91
CA GLU A 167 16.17 -2.74 -14.67
C GLU A 167 14.97 -2.01 -14.05
N SER A 168 13.90 -2.73 -13.67
CA SER A 168 12.75 -2.15 -13.00
C SER A 168 13.18 -1.39 -11.75
N GLU A 169 12.72 -0.14 -11.63
CA GLU A 169 13.10 0.72 -10.51
C GLU A 169 12.07 0.66 -9.38
N LEU A 170 10.88 0.12 -9.65
CA LEU A 170 9.77 -0.03 -8.72
C LEU A 170 8.95 -1.27 -9.06
N ALA A 171 8.72 -2.12 -8.07
CA ALA A 171 7.72 -3.19 -8.13
C ALA A 171 6.42 -2.72 -7.46
N VAL A 172 5.28 -3.04 -8.08
CA VAL A 172 3.94 -2.78 -7.56
C VAL A 172 3.19 -4.10 -7.47
N LEU A 173 2.69 -4.38 -6.27
CA LEU A 173 1.82 -5.50 -5.98
C LEU A 173 0.43 -4.94 -5.67
N HIS A 174 -0.54 -5.16 -6.56
CA HIS A 174 -1.91 -4.72 -6.35
C HIS A 174 -2.79 -5.93 -6.05
N TYR A 175 -3.23 -6.04 -4.80
CA TYR A 175 -4.25 -7.01 -4.40
C TYR A 175 -5.63 -6.35 -4.36
N THR A 176 -6.64 -6.99 -4.93
CA THR A 176 -8.04 -6.57 -4.82
C THR A 176 -8.94 -7.77 -4.53
N GLY A 177 -9.69 -7.74 -3.43
CA GLY A 177 -10.43 -8.94 -3.02
C GLY A 177 -10.94 -8.92 -1.59
N HIS A 178 -11.13 -10.12 -1.04
CA HIS A 178 -11.58 -10.34 0.33
C HIS A 178 -10.43 -10.13 1.34
N GLY A 179 -10.75 -9.52 2.48
CA GLY A 179 -9.82 -9.34 3.58
C GLY A 179 -10.21 -10.22 4.76
N GLU A 180 -9.24 -10.76 5.48
CA GLU A 180 -9.50 -11.45 6.74
C GLU A 180 -9.88 -10.42 7.81
N LYS A 181 -10.94 -10.71 8.57
CA LYS A 181 -11.52 -9.79 9.53
C LYS A 181 -10.54 -9.46 10.64
N GLY A 182 -10.37 -8.16 10.89
CA GLY A 182 -9.46 -7.65 11.93
C GLY A 182 -7.98 -7.65 11.56
N THR A 183 -7.57 -8.27 10.45
CA THR A 183 -6.16 -8.33 10.02
C THR A 183 -5.93 -7.74 8.63
N GLY A 184 -6.94 -7.77 7.75
CA GLY A 184 -6.81 -7.39 6.35
C GLY A 184 -5.92 -8.33 5.54
N ASN A 185 -5.61 -9.52 6.04
CA ASN A 185 -4.83 -10.51 5.29
C ASN A 185 -5.59 -10.95 4.04
N TRP A 186 -4.87 -11.26 2.97
CA TRP A 186 -5.46 -11.59 1.68
C TRP A 186 -6.00 -13.00 1.69
N CYS A 187 -7.31 -13.16 1.57
CA CYS A 187 -7.97 -14.45 1.68
C CYS A 187 -7.94 -15.22 0.37
N PHE A 188 -7.60 -16.49 0.41
CA PHE A 188 -7.68 -17.45 -0.70
C PHE A 188 -8.38 -18.72 -0.22
N LYS A 189 -8.71 -19.62 -1.16
CA LYS A 189 -9.56 -20.80 -0.87
C LYS A 189 -9.09 -21.66 0.31
N ASP A 190 -7.79 -21.74 0.53
CA ASP A 190 -7.15 -22.65 1.50
C ASP A 190 -6.24 -21.93 2.52
N GLY A 191 -6.20 -20.61 2.52
CA GLY A 191 -5.39 -19.87 3.49
C GLY A 191 -5.36 -18.37 3.24
N VAL A 192 -4.48 -17.68 3.97
CA VAL A 192 -4.26 -16.25 3.84
C VAL A 192 -2.81 -15.92 3.50
N ILE A 193 -2.60 -14.81 2.78
CA ILE A 193 -1.29 -14.17 2.67
C ILE A 193 -1.27 -12.98 3.63
N THR A 194 -0.28 -12.98 4.51
CA THR A 194 -0.09 -11.95 5.54
C THR A 194 0.87 -10.87 5.09
N PHE A 195 0.89 -9.74 5.80
CA PHE A 195 1.94 -8.74 5.62
C PHE A 195 3.34 -9.34 5.81
N GLU A 196 3.54 -10.19 6.82
CA GLU A 196 4.84 -10.79 7.13
C GLU A 196 5.33 -11.70 6.00
N ASP A 197 4.43 -12.45 5.33
CA ASP A 197 4.79 -13.26 4.16
C ASP A 197 5.41 -12.42 3.04
N ILE A 198 4.77 -11.28 2.74
CA ILE A 198 5.24 -10.34 1.70
C ILE A 198 6.52 -9.63 2.15
N PHE A 199 6.56 -9.15 3.39
CA PHE A 199 7.68 -8.40 3.93
C PHE A 199 8.94 -9.28 4.04
N GLY A 200 8.81 -10.51 4.53
CA GLY A 200 9.92 -11.46 4.61
C GLY A 200 10.53 -11.71 3.24
N PHE A 201 9.71 -12.04 2.24
CA PHE A 201 10.22 -12.29 0.90
C PHE A 201 10.77 -11.03 0.22
N TYR A 202 10.18 -9.86 0.48
CA TYR A 202 10.73 -8.58 0.07
C TYR A 202 12.15 -8.37 0.62
N MET A 203 12.36 -8.64 1.91
CA MET A 203 13.67 -8.51 2.56
C MET A 203 14.70 -9.52 2.02
N ASP A 204 14.26 -10.70 1.59
CA ASP A 204 15.15 -11.73 1.05
C ASP A 204 15.58 -11.45 -0.39
N CYS A 205 14.67 -10.98 -1.26
CA CYS A 205 14.91 -10.91 -2.70
C CYS A 205 14.95 -9.50 -3.29
N MET A 206 14.32 -8.53 -2.63
CA MET A 206 14.08 -7.18 -3.17
C MET A 206 14.62 -6.07 -2.26
N ARG A 207 15.44 -6.42 -1.26
CA ARG A 207 16.06 -5.45 -0.36
C ARG A 207 16.88 -4.42 -1.15
N GLY A 208 16.64 -3.15 -0.88
CA GLY A 208 17.22 -2.02 -1.60
C GLY A 208 16.49 -1.66 -2.90
N LYS A 209 15.49 -2.43 -3.32
CA LYS A 209 14.56 -2.06 -4.41
C LYS A 209 13.27 -1.48 -3.83
N ARG A 210 12.63 -0.61 -4.61
CA ARG A 210 11.36 0.00 -4.22
C ARG A 210 10.22 -1.00 -4.40
N LEU A 211 9.40 -1.16 -3.36
CA LEU A 211 8.16 -1.93 -3.39
C LEU A 211 6.99 -1.02 -3.02
N THR A 212 5.91 -1.10 -3.80
CA THR A 212 4.61 -0.54 -3.43
C THR A 212 3.60 -1.67 -3.34
N VAL A 213 2.96 -1.80 -2.19
CA VAL A 213 1.83 -2.70 -1.99
C VAL A 213 0.55 -1.88 -2.01
N ILE A 214 -0.43 -2.31 -2.77
CA ILE A 214 -1.78 -1.76 -2.79
C ILE A 214 -2.69 -2.89 -2.32
N SER A 215 -3.21 -2.76 -1.10
CA SER A 215 -4.14 -3.70 -0.50
C SER A 215 -5.55 -3.13 -0.59
N ASP A 216 -6.30 -3.58 -1.58
CA ASP A 216 -7.68 -3.17 -1.81
C ASP A 216 -8.66 -4.25 -1.31
N CYS A 217 -8.87 -4.28 0.01
CA CYS A 217 -9.75 -5.20 0.71
C CYS A 217 -10.21 -4.64 2.06
N SER A 218 -11.16 -5.30 2.70
CA SER A 218 -11.62 -4.94 4.05
C SER A 218 -10.46 -5.08 5.04
N TYR A 219 -10.42 -4.20 6.05
CA TYR A 219 -9.36 -4.17 7.08
C TYR A 219 -7.94 -3.93 6.55
N ALA A 220 -7.77 -3.51 5.29
CA ALA A 220 -6.46 -3.36 4.63
C ALA A 220 -5.51 -2.39 5.35
N GLY A 221 -6.03 -1.43 6.12
CA GLY A 221 -5.20 -0.51 6.90
C GLY A 221 -4.25 -1.22 7.88
N ASN A 222 -4.59 -2.44 8.30
CA ASN A 222 -3.76 -3.21 9.23
C ASN A 222 -2.38 -3.56 8.64
N TRP A 223 -2.22 -3.62 7.31
CA TRP A 223 -0.90 -3.80 6.69
C TRP A 223 0.05 -2.64 6.98
N ILE A 224 -0.47 -1.41 7.08
CA ILE A 224 0.33 -0.24 7.49
C ILE A 224 0.71 -0.38 8.96
N ARG A 225 -0.24 -0.80 9.81
CA ARG A 225 -0.02 -1.04 11.24
C ARG A 225 1.04 -2.11 11.48
N ASP A 226 0.99 -3.20 10.72
CA ASP A 226 1.93 -4.32 10.87
C ASP A 226 3.32 -3.96 10.32
N CYS A 227 3.41 -3.15 9.26
CA CYS A 227 4.67 -2.55 8.85
C CYS A 227 5.26 -1.65 9.94
N VAL A 228 4.45 -0.78 10.56
CA VAL A 228 4.88 0.07 11.68
C VAL A 228 5.43 -0.78 12.83
N LYS A 229 4.70 -1.80 13.28
CA LYS A 229 5.17 -2.71 14.35
C LYS A 229 6.47 -3.40 13.95
N LYS A 230 6.54 -3.91 12.72
CA LYS A 230 7.72 -4.63 12.24
C LYS A 230 8.97 -3.76 12.23
N LEU A 231 8.85 -2.51 11.80
CA LEU A 231 9.96 -1.54 11.80
C LEU A 231 10.40 -1.19 13.23
N ASP A 232 9.47 -1.09 14.16
CA ASP A 232 9.76 -0.88 15.58
C ASP A 232 10.43 -2.11 16.22
N GLU A 233 9.98 -3.32 15.90
CA GLU A 233 10.57 -4.58 16.37
C GLU A 233 12.04 -4.74 15.95
N ILE A 234 12.37 -4.35 14.72
CA ILE A 234 13.76 -4.36 14.22
C ILE A 234 14.56 -3.13 14.64
N GLY A 235 13.96 -2.22 15.41
CA GLY A 235 14.65 -1.06 16.01
C GLY A 235 15.00 0.04 15.01
N ILE A 236 14.27 0.17 13.90
CA ILE A 236 14.51 1.23 12.91
C ILE A 236 13.76 2.49 13.34
N PRO A 237 14.45 3.62 13.60
CA PRO A 237 13.77 4.87 13.94
C PRO A 237 12.88 5.37 12.80
N SER A 238 11.84 6.12 13.16
CA SER A 238 10.76 6.56 12.26
C SER A 238 11.15 7.64 11.27
N CYS A 239 12.09 7.33 10.38
CA CYS A 239 12.63 8.20 9.36
C CYS A 239 12.99 7.40 8.11
N GLY A 240 12.72 8.01 6.94
CA GLY A 240 13.08 7.49 5.63
C GLY A 240 14.59 7.28 5.43
N HIS A 241 15.43 8.03 6.13
CA HIS A 241 16.88 7.81 6.17
C HIS A 241 17.19 6.41 6.70
N HIS A 242 16.71 6.08 7.90
CA HIS A 242 17.06 4.83 8.56
C HIS A 242 16.47 3.62 7.84
N THR A 243 15.25 3.72 7.30
CA THR A 243 14.70 2.63 6.47
C THR A 243 15.54 2.40 5.22
N ARG A 244 16.01 3.46 4.56
CA ARG A 244 16.91 3.35 3.40
C ARG A 244 18.27 2.74 3.73
N GLU A 245 18.89 3.11 4.85
CA GLU A 245 20.14 2.48 5.31
C GLU A 245 19.97 0.98 5.53
N HIS A 246 18.77 0.56 5.94
CA HIS A 246 18.43 -0.85 6.09
C HIS A 246 17.94 -1.50 4.80
N GLY A 247 17.90 -0.78 3.68
CA GLY A 247 17.42 -1.27 2.39
C GLY A 247 15.91 -1.46 2.31
N ILE A 248 15.14 -0.84 3.19
CA ILE A 248 13.68 -0.93 3.22
C ILE A 248 13.09 0.28 2.49
N LEU A 249 12.63 0.05 1.26
CA LEU A 249 12.05 1.05 0.38
C LEU A 249 10.58 0.74 0.08
N LEU A 250 9.79 0.62 1.15
CA LEU A 250 8.41 0.17 1.09
C LEU A 250 7.40 1.32 1.16
N ARG A 251 6.35 1.22 0.36
CA ARG A 251 5.13 2.03 0.46
C ARG A 251 3.92 1.10 0.47
N ILE A 252 2.93 1.40 1.28
CA ILE A 252 1.67 0.64 1.36
C ILE A 252 0.51 1.60 1.16
N PHE A 253 -0.41 1.25 0.26
CA PHE A 253 -1.72 1.86 0.13
C PHE A 253 -2.78 0.86 0.60
N ALA A 254 -3.72 1.32 1.40
CA ALA A 254 -4.86 0.55 1.85
C ALA A 254 -6.16 1.22 1.42
N SER A 255 -7.12 0.43 0.93
CA SER A 255 -8.39 0.98 0.47
C SER A 255 -9.31 1.48 1.59
N CYS A 256 -9.09 1.03 2.83
CA CYS A 256 -9.83 1.41 4.02
C CYS A 256 -8.92 1.42 5.28
N LYS A 257 -9.42 1.94 6.41
CA LYS A 257 -8.71 1.88 7.71
C LYS A 257 -8.69 0.47 8.32
N GLU A 258 -7.96 0.33 9.42
CA GLU A 258 -7.75 -0.92 10.16
C GLU A 258 -9.02 -1.56 10.70
N ASN A 259 -10.11 -0.80 10.83
CA ASN A 259 -11.38 -1.22 11.40
C ASN A 259 -12.56 -0.95 10.47
N GLU A 260 -12.28 -0.71 9.18
CA GLU A 260 -13.28 -0.44 8.16
C GLU A 260 -13.35 -1.59 7.15
N GLU A 261 -14.52 -1.75 6.56
CA GLU A 261 -14.74 -2.66 5.44
C GLU A 261 -14.56 -1.90 4.12
N SER A 262 -14.21 -2.62 3.06
CA SER A 262 -14.03 -2.03 1.74
C SER A 262 -15.24 -2.29 0.84
N THR A 263 -15.51 -1.39 -0.09
CA THR A 263 -16.60 -1.46 -1.05
C THR A 263 -16.04 -1.68 -2.46
N PHE A 264 -16.71 -2.54 -3.25
CA PHE A 264 -16.35 -2.78 -4.65
C PHE A 264 -16.18 -1.50 -5.46
N MET A 265 -15.10 -1.41 -6.24
CA MET A 265 -14.74 -0.33 -7.15
C MET A 265 -14.52 1.06 -6.51
N ALA A 266 -14.84 1.26 -5.23
CA ALA A 266 -14.72 2.57 -4.58
C ALA A 266 -13.26 3.05 -4.62
N TYR A 267 -12.33 2.16 -4.30
CA TYR A 267 -10.91 2.48 -4.33
C TYR A 267 -10.40 2.78 -5.74
N THR A 268 -10.72 1.94 -6.73
CA THR A 268 -10.29 2.16 -8.12
C THR A 268 -10.84 3.46 -8.71
N LYS A 269 -12.07 3.85 -8.38
CA LYS A 269 -12.71 5.07 -8.90
C LYS A 269 -12.21 6.35 -8.21
N GLU A 270 -12.00 6.30 -6.90
CA GLU A 270 -11.81 7.50 -6.09
C GLU A 270 -10.52 7.50 -5.27
N GLY A 271 -10.06 6.33 -4.84
CA GLY A 271 -8.83 6.16 -4.05
C GLY A 271 -7.56 6.20 -4.90
N MET A 272 -7.64 5.73 -6.14
CA MET A 272 -6.52 5.72 -7.09
C MET A 272 -6.39 7.09 -7.80
N GLY A 273 -5.88 8.10 -7.09
CA GLY A 273 -5.64 9.43 -7.67
C GLY A 273 -4.81 10.38 -6.79
N ASN A 274 -3.80 11.02 -7.41
CA ASN A 274 -2.91 12.09 -6.91
C ASN A 274 -2.61 12.10 -5.40
N GLY A 275 -1.94 11.05 -4.92
CA GLY A 275 -0.63 11.06 -4.23
C GLY A 275 -0.32 12.06 -3.10
N LYS A 276 -1.27 12.86 -2.61
CA LYS A 276 -0.98 13.93 -1.64
C LYS A 276 -1.65 13.77 -0.27
N TYR A 277 -2.62 12.87 -0.12
CA TYR A 277 -3.44 12.80 1.09
C TYR A 277 -3.17 11.54 1.90
N PHE A 278 -2.63 11.69 3.12
CA PHE A 278 -2.41 10.60 4.09
C PHE A 278 -3.68 9.75 4.31
N SER A 279 -4.84 10.36 4.15
CA SER A 279 -6.14 9.69 4.23
C SER A 279 -7.18 10.40 3.35
N LYS A 280 -8.05 9.65 2.67
CA LYS A 280 -9.19 10.20 1.91
C LYS A 280 -10.46 9.41 2.22
N LYS A 281 -11.49 10.11 2.67
CA LYS A 281 -12.84 9.54 2.79
C LYS A 281 -13.47 9.42 1.40
N LEU A 282 -13.84 8.21 1.01
CA LEU A 282 -14.47 7.91 -0.28
C LEU A 282 -15.99 8.08 -0.18
N SER A 283 -16.66 8.16 -1.32
CA SER A 283 -18.13 8.29 -1.39
C SER A 283 -18.87 7.12 -0.74
N SER A 284 -18.27 5.92 -0.73
CA SER A 284 -18.78 4.73 -0.04
C SER A 284 -18.73 4.83 1.49
N GLY A 285 -18.08 5.86 2.04
CA GLY A 285 -17.93 6.07 3.47
C GLY A 285 -16.64 5.53 4.07
N GLN A 286 -15.98 4.57 3.40
CA GLN A 286 -14.65 4.09 3.81
C GLN A 286 -13.58 5.18 3.68
N THR A 287 -12.49 5.05 4.43
CA THR A 287 -11.36 5.98 4.40
C THR A 287 -10.11 5.28 3.91
N SER A 288 -9.68 5.57 2.68
CA SER A 288 -8.39 5.08 2.20
C SER A 288 -7.25 5.76 2.96
N ILE A 289 -6.18 5.02 3.19
CA ILE A 289 -4.98 5.49 3.88
C ILE A 289 -3.73 5.00 3.18
N TYR A 290 -2.60 5.68 3.37
CA TYR A 290 -1.31 5.19 2.88
C TYR A 290 -0.19 5.45 3.88
N GLY A 291 0.82 4.57 3.85
CA GLY A 291 2.07 4.72 4.58
C GLY A 291 3.24 4.71 3.59
N ASP A 292 3.97 5.83 3.49
CA ASP A 292 5.27 5.88 2.82
C ASP A 292 6.39 5.91 3.84
N PHE A 293 7.04 4.76 4.02
CA PHE A 293 8.10 4.56 5.00
C PHE A 293 9.46 5.12 4.53
N ARG A 294 9.49 5.77 3.36
CA ARG A 294 10.68 6.38 2.74
C ARG A 294 10.66 7.89 2.82
N GLU A 295 9.49 8.50 2.90
CA GLU A 295 9.32 9.95 2.75
C GLU A 295 9.47 10.73 4.05
N ILE A 296 9.61 10.07 5.19
CA ILE A 296 9.77 10.75 6.46
C ILE A 296 11.15 11.42 6.53
N ARG A 297 11.19 12.73 6.31
CA ARG A 297 12.43 13.51 6.22
C ARG A 297 13.02 13.76 7.60
N CYS A 298 14.25 13.33 7.84
CA CYS A 298 15.08 13.91 8.90
C CYS A 298 15.52 15.33 8.54
N SER A 299 16.28 15.98 9.42
CA SER A 299 16.95 17.27 9.19
C SER A 299 17.85 17.25 7.94
N LYS A 300 18.29 18.44 7.48
CA LYS A 300 19.04 18.67 6.22
C LYS A 300 20.08 17.59 5.91
N ALA A 301 20.29 17.29 4.63
CA ALA A 301 21.09 16.14 4.18
C ALA A 301 22.51 16.05 4.79
N ASP A 302 23.09 17.18 5.17
CA ASP A 302 24.44 17.28 5.73
C ASP A 302 24.48 17.27 7.27
N LEU A 303 23.34 17.11 7.95
CA LEU A 303 23.26 17.04 9.40
C LEU A 303 22.92 15.61 9.85
N PRO A 304 23.42 15.18 11.03
CA PRO A 304 23.00 13.92 11.63
C PRO A 304 21.47 13.84 11.75
N CYS A 305 20.93 12.66 11.48
CA CYS A 305 19.51 12.39 11.68
C CYS A 305 19.16 12.57 13.16
N GLU A 306 18.30 13.54 13.48
CA GLU A 306 17.84 13.82 14.85
C GLU A 306 16.62 12.96 15.25
N ILE A 307 16.05 12.16 14.32
CA ILE A 307 14.86 11.35 14.57
C ILE A 307 15.26 10.03 15.25
N ASN A 308 14.82 9.85 16.48
CA ASN A 308 15.02 8.64 17.28
C ASN A 308 13.71 8.02 17.80
N SER A 309 12.57 8.44 17.24
CA SER A 309 11.24 7.97 17.63
C SER A 309 10.87 6.65 16.97
N SER A 310 9.91 5.95 17.59
CA SER A 310 9.29 4.76 16.99
C SER A 310 8.33 5.15 15.86
N TRP A 311 8.09 4.23 14.93
CA TRP A 311 7.09 4.38 13.88
C TRP A 311 5.69 4.48 14.48
N ASN A 312 5.42 3.77 15.57
CA ASN A 312 4.14 3.85 16.27
C ASN A 312 3.88 5.25 16.85
N ASP A 313 4.88 5.87 17.50
CA ASP A 313 4.79 7.26 17.97
C ASP A 313 4.40 8.21 16.83
N ARG A 314 4.92 7.94 15.63
CA ARG A 314 4.76 8.84 14.49
C ARG A 314 3.45 8.67 13.74
N PHE A 315 3.01 7.43 13.53
CA PHE A 315 1.79 7.13 12.78
C PHE A 315 0.53 7.27 13.63
N TYR A 316 0.60 6.85 14.90
CA TYR A 316 -0.60 6.64 15.70
C TYR A 316 -0.72 7.56 16.92
N ALA A 317 0.39 8.09 17.46
CA ALA A 317 0.31 8.96 18.63
C ALA A 317 -0.09 10.42 18.29
N LYS A 318 0.08 10.86 17.03
CA LYS A 318 -0.21 12.24 16.60
C LYS A 318 -1.58 12.78 17.06
N PRO A 319 -2.72 12.09 16.85
CA PRO A 319 -4.04 12.64 17.18
C PRO A 319 -4.24 12.93 18.67
N PHE A 320 -3.30 12.44 19.49
CA PHE A 320 -3.35 12.46 20.94
C PHE A 320 -2.30 13.39 21.56
N VAL A 321 -1.42 14.03 20.79
CA VAL A 321 -0.43 14.97 21.35
C VAL A 321 -0.96 16.41 21.31
N TYR A 322 -1.11 17.03 22.48
CA TYR A 322 -1.61 18.39 22.64
C TYR A 322 -0.61 19.29 23.35
N LEU A 323 -0.46 20.51 22.85
CA LEU A 323 0.22 21.60 23.55
C LEU A 323 -0.81 22.45 24.31
N VAL A 324 -0.89 22.26 25.62
CA VAL A 324 -1.76 23.03 26.50
C VAL A 324 -0.96 24.20 27.07
N ARG A 325 -1.55 25.40 27.02
CA ARG A 325 -1.00 26.64 27.59
C ARG A 325 -1.98 27.21 28.60
N GLY A 326 -1.48 27.71 29.72
CA GLY A 326 -2.36 28.24 30.76
C GLY A 326 -1.59 28.88 31.91
N LYS A 327 -2.21 28.88 33.09
CA LYS A 327 -1.57 29.25 34.35
C LYS A 327 -1.53 28.04 35.27
N ASP A 328 -0.35 27.67 35.72
CA ASP A 328 -0.17 26.72 36.81
C ASP A 328 0.27 27.50 38.06
N ARG A 329 -0.51 27.39 39.15
CA ARG A 329 -0.31 28.15 40.40
C ARG A 329 -0.12 29.66 40.16
N GLY A 330 -0.94 30.22 39.27
CA GLY A 330 -0.94 31.65 38.91
C GLY A 330 0.19 32.08 37.97
N ARG A 331 1.13 31.20 37.61
CA ARG A 331 2.25 31.48 36.70
C ARG A 331 1.96 30.90 35.32
N LYS A 332 2.33 31.62 34.26
CA LYS A 332 2.19 31.11 32.89
C LYS A 332 3.01 29.82 32.74
N ALA A 333 2.40 28.79 32.18
CA ALA A 333 3.02 27.50 31.93
C ALA A 333 2.50 26.89 30.63
N TRP A 334 3.26 25.92 30.12
CA TRP A 334 2.90 25.09 28.98
C TRP A 334 3.20 23.62 29.28
N HIS A 335 2.41 22.73 28.67
CA HIS A 335 2.53 21.28 28.81
C HIS A 335 2.26 20.61 27.47
N TYR A 336 3.17 19.74 27.04
CA TYR A 336 2.87 18.75 26.01
C TYR A 336 2.31 17.50 26.68
N VAL A 337 1.14 17.05 26.25
CA VAL A 337 0.42 15.91 26.81
C VAL A 337 0.12 14.92 25.69
N LEU A 338 0.49 13.66 25.90
CA LEU A 338 -0.01 12.53 25.13
C LEU A 338 -1.26 12.01 25.84
N VAL A 339 -2.43 12.31 25.29
CA VAL A 339 -3.74 12.02 25.85
C VAL A 339 -4.11 10.56 25.59
N ASP A 340 -4.70 9.89 26.57
CA ASP A 340 -5.21 8.53 26.37
C ASP A 340 -6.41 8.57 25.41
N GLU A 341 -6.50 7.64 24.46
CA GLU A 341 -7.51 7.66 23.39
C GLU A 341 -8.95 7.68 23.94
N ASP A 342 -9.24 6.88 24.97
CA ASP A 342 -10.53 6.80 25.65
C ASP A 342 -10.90 8.07 26.43
N LYS A 343 -9.92 8.95 26.69
CA LYS A 343 -10.11 10.21 27.42
C LYS A 343 -10.11 11.42 26.51
N LEU A 344 -9.92 11.26 25.20
CA LEU A 344 -9.73 12.37 24.27
C LEU A 344 -10.88 13.39 24.29
N GLU A 345 -12.12 12.92 24.26
CA GLU A 345 -13.29 13.81 24.23
C GLU A 345 -13.54 14.52 25.57
N SER A 346 -13.30 13.82 26.68
CA SER A 346 -13.33 14.43 28.02
C SER A 346 -12.21 15.47 28.19
N PHE A 347 -11.01 15.17 27.70
CA PHE A 347 -9.87 16.09 27.69
C PHE A 347 -10.22 17.38 26.92
N LYS A 348 -10.73 17.26 25.69
CA LYS A 348 -11.11 18.43 24.87
C LYS A 348 -12.16 19.30 25.58
N SER A 349 -13.16 18.65 26.19
CA SER A 349 -14.22 19.33 26.94
C SER A 349 -13.67 20.08 28.16
N GLN A 350 -12.75 19.46 28.91
CA GLN A 350 -12.18 20.06 30.11
C GLN A 350 -11.15 21.16 29.78
N VAL A 351 -10.38 21.03 28.70
CA VAL A 351 -9.50 22.11 28.23
C VAL A 351 -10.32 23.37 27.91
N ALA A 352 -11.51 23.21 27.35
CA ALA A 352 -12.41 24.33 27.06
C ALA A 352 -12.99 25.01 28.31
N SER A 353 -13.07 24.32 29.46
CA SER A 353 -13.58 24.89 30.72
C SER A 353 -12.56 25.79 31.44
N GLY A 354 -11.27 25.64 31.12
CA GLY A 354 -10.18 26.51 31.58
C GLY A 354 -9.53 26.12 32.91
N ASP A 355 -10.04 25.10 33.61
CA ASP A 355 -9.40 24.50 34.79
C ASP A 355 -9.27 22.98 34.58
N ILE A 356 -8.05 22.48 34.48
CA ILE A 356 -7.78 21.09 34.10
C ILE A 356 -6.57 20.53 34.83
N ASP A 357 -6.74 19.34 35.40
CA ASP A 357 -5.64 18.50 35.87
C ASP A 357 -5.20 17.56 34.74
N LEU A 358 -4.14 17.95 34.04
CA LEU A 358 -3.62 17.22 32.88
C LEU A 358 -3.18 15.79 33.19
N SER A 359 -2.79 15.51 34.44
CA SER A 359 -2.31 14.17 34.83
C SER A 359 -3.39 13.08 34.78
N LYS A 360 -4.67 13.48 34.75
CA LYS A 360 -5.81 12.55 34.65
C LYS A 360 -6.07 12.05 33.24
N TYR A 361 -5.58 12.78 32.23
CA TYR A 361 -5.96 12.57 30.82
C TYR A 361 -4.89 11.84 30.00
N GLY A 362 -3.67 11.69 30.54
CA GLY A 362 -2.61 10.94 29.87
C GLY A 362 -1.22 11.31 30.39
N LYS A 363 -0.21 11.07 29.57
CA LYS A 363 1.20 11.27 29.93
C LYS A 363 1.66 12.68 29.58
N ILE A 364 2.13 13.43 30.58
CA ILE A 364 2.86 14.68 30.35
C ILE A 364 4.22 14.33 29.74
N LEU A 365 4.44 14.74 28.49
CA LEU A 365 5.69 14.51 27.77
C LEU A 365 6.76 15.53 28.18
N HIS A 366 6.37 16.81 28.21
CA HIS A 366 7.23 17.92 28.59
C HIS A 366 6.39 19.04 29.22
N SER A 367 7.01 19.84 30.08
CA SER A 367 6.38 21.01 30.70
C SER A 367 7.40 22.10 30.99
N GLY A 368 6.94 23.34 31.08
CA GLY A 368 7.80 24.44 31.49
C GLY A 368 7.02 25.71 31.83
N TRP A 369 7.73 26.63 32.48
CA TRP A 369 7.24 27.96 32.78
C TRP A 369 7.34 28.87 31.55
N GLY A 370 6.47 29.88 31.48
CA GLY A 370 6.41 30.85 30.39
C GLY A 370 5.20 30.66 29.49
N LYS A 371 5.12 31.48 28.43
CA LYS A 371 3.99 31.46 27.49
C LYS A 371 4.09 30.33 26.47
N ASP A 372 5.31 30.03 26.02
CA ASP A 372 5.57 29.15 24.89
C ASP A 372 6.77 28.23 25.18
N PRO A 373 6.76 26.99 24.66
CA PRO A 373 7.90 26.09 24.73
C PRO A 373 9.12 26.61 23.95
N PRO A 374 10.34 26.24 24.35
CA PRO A 374 11.55 26.50 23.57
C PRO A 374 11.45 25.96 22.13
N LYS A 375 12.00 26.69 21.15
CA LYS A 375 11.90 26.32 19.72
C LYS A 375 12.53 24.96 19.40
N ASP A 376 13.62 24.60 20.07
CA ASP A 376 14.27 23.30 19.92
C ASP A 376 13.37 22.17 20.40
N LEU A 377 12.60 22.39 21.48
CA LEU A 377 11.64 21.41 21.97
C LEU A 377 10.47 21.25 21.02
N VAL A 378 9.91 22.35 20.51
CA VAL A 378 8.85 22.30 19.48
C VAL A 378 9.31 21.45 18.29
N ARG A 379 10.51 21.73 17.77
CA ARG A 379 11.10 20.95 16.68
C ARG A 379 11.22 19.47 17.03
N ARG A 380 11.67 19.11 18.23
CA ARG A 380 11.77 17.69 18.65
C ARG A 380 10.39 17.02 18.70
N MET A 381 9.38 17.72 19.22
CA MET A 381 8.01 17.22 19.27
C MET A 381 7.44 17.02 17.86
N ASP A 382 7.69 17.97 16.97
CA ASP A 382 7.27 17.90 15.58
C ASP A 382 7.97 16.75 14.86
N LEU A 383 9.28 16.58 15.03
CA LEU A 383 10.04 15.48 14.44
C LEU A 383 9.60 14.10 14.93
N LYS A 384 9.17 14.01 16.20
CA LYS A 384 8.80 12.75 16.85
C LYS A 384 7.35 12.34 16.59
N TYR A 385 6.41 13.26 16.75
CA TYR A 385 4.97 12.94 16.77
C TYR A 385 4.19 13.56 15.62
N LEU A 386 4.75 14.52 14.88
CA LEU A 386 4.07 15.14 13.75
C LEU A 386 4.70 14.65 12.43
N PRO A 387 3.90 14.35 11.39
CA PRO A 387 4.43 14.32 10.05
C PRO A 387 5.03 15.69 9.78
N THR A 388 6.25 15.71 9.24
CA THR A 388 6.79 16.93 8.64
C THR A 388 5.82 17.30 7.53
N VAL A 389 4.91 18.23 7.81
CA VAL A 389 4.08 18.86 6.78
C VAL A 389 5.08 19.34 5.72
N ASP A 390 4.82 19.02 4.45
CA ASP A 390 5.59 19.66 3.39
C ASP A 390 5.41 21.17 3.60
N PRO A 391 6.49 21.96 3.73
CA PRO A 391 6.42 23.38 4.13
C PRO A 391 5.67 24.29 3.12
N ASP A 392 5.05 23.70 2.09
CA ASP A 392 4.20 24.35 1.10
C ASP A 392 2.68 24.20 1.39
N GLU A 393 2.31 23.64 2.55
CA GLU A 393 0.98 23.81 3.21
C GLU A 393 1.11 24.75 4.43
#